data_AF-A0A6J6LKT6-F1
#
_entry.id   AF-A0A6J6LKT6-F1
#
_cell.length_a   1.000
_cell.length_b   1.000
_cell.length_c   1.000
_cell.angle_alpha   90.00
_cell.angle_beta   90.00
_cell.angle_gamma   90.00
#
_symmetry.space_group_name_H-M   'P 1'
#
loop_
_entity.id
_entity.type
_entity.pdbx_description
1 polymer ?
#
loop_
_entity_poly.entity_id
_entity_poly.type
_entity_poly.pdbx_seq_one_letter_code
_entity_poly.pdbx_strand_id
1 'polypeptide(L)' 'MQELQTTGDGKPELTKREIEIVRHLDSGKPITSIGATLHVSHNTMKTHLKNIYRKLAVEGRNQAVEKAKSLGLI' A
#
# COMPACT_ATOMS: atom_id res chain seq x y z
N MET A 1 -6.63 18.42 -17.98
CA MET A 1 -7.51 18.20 -16.80
C MET A 1 -7.34 16.74 -16.42
N GLN A 2 -6.75 16.43 -15.26
CA GLN A 2 -6.77 15.04 -14.77
C GLN A 2 -8.15 14.79 -14.18
N GLU A 3 -8.80 13.75 -14.70
CA GLU A 3 -10.15 13.32 -14.35
C GLU A 3 -10.26 13.06 -12.84
N LEU A 4 -11.18 13.78 -12.22
CA LEU A 4 -11.73 13.47 -10.90
C LEU A 4 -12.49 12.16 -11.02
N GLN A 5 -12.07 11.14 -10.26
CA GLN A 5 -12.85 9.92 -10.11
C GLN A 5 -13.49 9.92 -8.71
N THR A 6 -14.80 10.13 -8.75
CA THR A 6 -15.78 9.95 -7.68
C THR A 6 -15.80 8.50 -7.20
N THR A 7 -15.77 8.24 -5.88
CA THR A 7 -16.77 7.42 -5.14
C THR A 7 -16.55 7.57 -3.63
N GLY A 8 -17.57 8.09 -2.95
CA GLY A 8 -17.61 8.26 -1.50
C GLY A 8 -17.89 6.96 -0.76
N ASP A 9 -16.84 6.19 -0.51
CA ASP A 9 -16.70 5.28 0.62
C ASP A 9 -15.36 5.63 1.28
N GLY A 10 -15.22 5.52 2.59
CA GLY A 10 -14.00 5.88 3.34
C GLY A 10 -12.76 5.02 3.04
N LYS A 11 -12.50 4.72 1.77
CA LYS A 11 -11.38 3.95 1.26
C LYS A 11 -10.20 4.88 1.04
N PRO A 12 -9.05 4.62 1.66
CA PRO A 12 -7.84 5.38 1.40
C PRO A 12 -7.45 5.20 -0.06
N GLU A 13 -7.33 6.32 -0.77
CA GLU A 13 -6.87 6.37 -2.16
C GLU A 13 -5.37 6.05 -2.22
N LEU A 14 -5.08 4.76 -2.17
CA LEU A 14 -3.76 4.22 -2.42
C LEU A 14 -3.51 4.26 -3.92
N THR A 15 -2.34 4.73 -4.32
CA THR A 15 -1.92 4.67 -5.72
C THR A 15 -1.74 3.21 -6.15
N LYS A 16 -1.78 2.93 -7.46
CA LYS A 16 -1.58 1.57 -8.00
C LYS A 16 -0.32 0.89 -7.43
N ARG A 17 0.77 1.65 -7.32
CA ARG A 17 2.05 1.21 -6.73
C ARG A 17 1.91 0.82 -5.26
N GLU A 18 1.16 1.60 -4.49
CA GLU A 18 0.93 1.35 -3.07
C GLU A 18 0.07 0.08 -2.86
N ILE A 19 -0.93 -0.14 -3.71
CA ILE A 19 -1.76 -1.35 -3.70
C ILE A 19 -0.91 -2.58 -4.00
N GLU A 20 -0.04 -2.52 -5.02
CA GLU A 20 0.88 -3.62 -5.33
C GLU A 20 1.80 -3.95 -4.14
N ILE A 21 2.34 -2.93 -3.48
CA ILE A 21 3.18 -3.12 -2.28
C ILE A 21 2.38 -3.84 -1.19
N VAL A 22 1.16 -3.40 -0.88
CA VAL A 22 0.32 -4.04 0.15
C VAL A 22 -0.06 -5.47 -0.23
N ARG A 23 -0.34 -5.74 -1.50
CA ARG A 23 -0.62 -7.08 -2.01
C ARG A 23 0.58 -8.02 -1.87
N HIS A 24 1.78 -7.51 -2.10
CA HIS A 24 3.00 -8.26 -1.84
C HIS A 24 3.31 -8.43 -0.34
N LEU A 25 2.91 -7.47 0.51
CA LEU A 25 2.99 -7.61 1.97
C LEU A 25 2.06 -8.72 2.47
N ASP A 26 0.90 -8.89 1.86
CA ASP A 26 -0.02 -10.00 2.17
C ASP A 26 0.61 -11.37 1.85
N SER A 27 1.38 -11.47 0.76
CA SER A 27 2.11 -12.69 0.39
C SER A 27 3.23 -13.10 1.37
N GLY A 28 3.41 -12.40 2.50
CA GLY A 28 4.43 -12.73 3.51
C GLY A 28 5.88 -12.39 3.14
N LYS A 29 6.12 -11.86 1.92
CA LYS A 29 7.49 -11.53 1.46
C LYS A 29 8.09 -10.37 2.26
N PRO A 30 9.41 -10.35 2.51
CA PRO A 30 10.05 -9.21 3.16
C PRO A 30 10.06 -8.00 2.21
N ILE A 31 9.89 -6.80 2.76
CA ILE A 31 9.91 -5.54 2.01
C ILE A 31 11.12 -5.35 1.10
N THR A 32 12.27 -5.92 1.47
CA THR A 32 13.48 -5.88 0.65
C THR A 32 13.31 -6.69 -0.65
N SER A 33 12.69 -7.87 -0.58
CA SER A 33 12.36 -8.68 -1.77
C SER A 33 11.25 -8.07 -2.60
N ILE A 34 10.26 -7.45 -1.95
CA ILE A 34 9.17 -6.73 -2.63
C ILE A 34 9.75 -5.55 -3.41
N GLY A 35 10.65 -4.78 -2.80
CA GLY A 35 11.33 -3.68 -3.47
C GLY A 35 12.19 -4.14 -4.64
N ALA A 36 12.92 -5.25 -4.49
CA ALA A 36 13.67 -5.86 -5.60
C ALA A 36 12.75 -6.28 -6.76
N THR A 37 11.58 -6.85 -6.46
CA THR A 37 10.58 -7.25 -7.47
C THR A 37 10.00 -6.04 -8.20
N LEU A 38 9.76 -4.94 -7.48
CA LEU A 38 9.19 -3.70 -8.02
C LEU A 38 10.26 -2.73 -8.57
N HIS A 39 11.53 -3.14 -8.64
CA HIS A 39 12.68 -2.31 -9.01
C HIS A 39 12.77 -0.99 -8.22
N VAL A 40 12.45 -1.00 -6.92
CA VAL A 40 12.56 0.14 -6.02
C VAL A 40 13.54 -0.13 -4.88
N SER A 41 14.40 0.84 -4.60
CA SER A 41 15.37 0.76 -3.52
C SER A 41 14.69 0.66 -2.15
N HIS A 42 15.41 0.08 -1.18
CA HIS A 42 14.89 -0.10 0.18
C HIS A 42 14.50 1.24 0.86
N ASN A 43 15.21 2.32 0.52
CA ASN A 43 14.89 3.67 0.99
C ASN A 43 13.54 4.17 0.44
N THR A 44 13.30 3.94 -0.86
CA THR A 44 12.04 4.26 -1.54
C THR A 44 10.89 3.43 -0.98
N MET A 45 11.12 2.14 -0.69
CA MET A 45 10.14 1.27 -0.01
C MET A 45 9.75 1.80 1.36
N LYS A 46 10.70 2.23 2.19
CA LYS A 46 10.39 2.84 3.51
C LYS A 46 9.48 4.07 3.37
N THR A 47 9.75 4.92 2.37
CA THR A 47 8.90 6.08 2.08
C THR A 47 7.51 5.66 1.62
N HIS A 48 7.39 4.68 0.73
CA HIS A 48 6.10 4.16 0.30
C HIS A 48 5.30 3.57 1.47
N LEU A 49 5.92 2.73 2.29
CA LEU A 49 5.28 2.18 3.49
C LEU A 49 4.77 3.28 4.42
N LYS A 50 5.58 4.31 4.68
CA LYS A 50 5.17 5.41 5.56
C LYS A 50 3.95 6.15 5.00
N ASN A 51 3.89 6.36 3.68
CA ASN A 51 2.71 6.93 3.03
C ASN A 51 1.50 6.00 3.08
N ILE A 52 1.69 4.71 2.80
CA ILE A 52 0.66 3.67 2.89
C ILE A 52 0.06 3.63 4.29
N TYR A 53 0.91 3.57 5.31
CA TYR A 53 0.52 3.55 6.72
C TYR A 53 -0.23 4.80 7.12
N ARG A 54 0.25 5.98 6.70
CA ARG A 54 -0.44 7.25 6.93
C ARG A 54 -1.80 7.32 6.24
N LYS A 55 -1.92 6.81 5.01
CA LYS A 55 -3.18 6.78 4.26
C LYS A 55 -4.18 5.80 4.86
N LEU A 56 -3.74 4.59 5.21
CA LEU A 56 -4.57 3.56 5.83
C LEU A 56 -4.86 3.83 7.32
N ALA A 57 -4.20 4.84 7.91
CA ALA A 57 -4.22 5.15 9.33
C ALA A 57 -3.88 3.94 10.20
N VAL A 58 -2.75 3.30 9.88
CA VAL A 58 -2.22 2.10 10.55
C VAL A 58 -0.74 2.29 10.87
N GLU A 59 -0.23 1.53 11.82
CA GLU A 59 1.17 1.66 12.26
C GLU A 59 2.03 0.44 11.95
N GLY A 60 1.42 -0.63 11.44
CA GLY A 60 2.08 -1.91 11.23
C GLY A 60 1.76 -2.55 9.90
N ARG A 61 2.67 -3.43 9.47
CA ARG A 61 2.50 -4.28 8.27
C ARG A 61 1.20 -5.07 8.34
N ASN A 62 0.93 -5.75 9.45
CA ASN A 62 -0.26 -6.59 9.59
C ASN A 62 -1.53 -5.75 9.53
N GLN A 63 -1.55 -4.65 10.30
CA GLN A 63 -2.68 -3.71 10.28
C GLN A 63 -2.92 -3.16 8.86
N ALA A 64 -1.88 -2.84 8.09
CA ALA A 64 -2.02 -2.40 6.71
C ALA A 64 -2.65 -3.45 5.79
N VAL A 65 -2.24 -4.71 5.93
CA VAL A 65 -2.79 -5.85 5.17
C VAL A 65 -4.25 -6.09 5.56
N GLU A 66 -4.56 -6.12 6.87
CA GLU A 66 -5.92 -6.32 7.37
C GLU A 66 -6.86 -5.18 6.97
N LYS A 67 -6.38 -3.93 7.05
CA LYS A 67 -7.13 -2.75 6.60
C LYS A 67 -7.39 -2.84 5.10
N ALA A 68 -6.37 -3.15 4.29
CA ALA A 68 -6.52 -3.28 2.85
C ALA A 68 -7.48 -4.41 2.45
N LYS A 69 -7.45 -5.56 3.15
CA LYS A 69 -8.44 -6.64 3.01
C LYS A 69 -9.85 -6.18 3.38
N SER A 70 -10.00 -5.54 4.53
CA SER A 70 -11.30 -5.03 5.01
C SER A 70 -11.90 -3.99 4.06
N LEU A 71 -11.06 -3.24 3.35
CA LEU A 71 -11.45 -2.24 2.37
C LEU A 71 -11.72 -2.83 0.97
N GLY A 72 -11.43 -4.12 0.75
CA GLY A 72 -11.57 -4.79 -0.55
C GLY A 72 -10.57 -4.32 -1.61
N LEU A 73 -9.38 -3.88 -1.18
CA LEU A 73 -8.33 -3.37 -2.07
C LEU A 73 -7.39 -4.47 -2.59
N ILE A 74 -7.35 -5.63 -1.92
CA ILE A 74 -6.52 -6.80 -2.28
C ILE A 74 -7.29 -8.10 -2.20
#